data_AF-A0A4U7D3J7-F1
#
_entry.id   AF-A0A4U7D3J7-F1
#
_cell.length_a   1.000
_cell.length_b   1.000
_cell.length_c   1.000
_cell.angle_alpha   90.00
_cell.angle_beta   90.00
_cell.angle_gamma   90.00
#
_symmetry.space_group_name_H-M   'P 1'
#
loop_
_entity.id
_entity.type
_entity.pdbx_description
1 polymer ?
#
loop_
_entity_poly.entity_id
_entity_poly.type
_entity_poly.pdbx_seq_one_letter_code
_entity_poly.pdbx_strand_id
1 'polypeptide(L)' 'AVRQEDVDAYNQDPVTSGPFQLVEWEPENFATLERWDDYWDSESLPELGGIEFQPIVEQTTRVTELETGNVDIIESIPP' A
#
# COMPACT_ATOMS: atom_id res chain seq x y z
N ALA A 1 20.88 -5.26 11.80
CA ALA A 1 19.54 -5.85 11.58
C ALA A 1 18.56 -5.05 12.40
N VAL A 2 17.84 -4.13 11.77
CA VAL A 2 17.01 -3.07 12.39
C VAL A 2 15.74 -3.63 13.08
N ARG A 3 15.69 -4.93 13.37
CA ARG A 3 14.43 -5.68 13.43
C ARG A 3 13.60 -5.49 14.70
N GLN A 4 14.19 -5.02 15.81
CA GLN A 4 13.47 -4.95 17.09
C GLN A 4 13.93 -3.81 18.02
N GLU A 5 15.09 -3.20 17.79
CA GLU A 5 15.70 -2.24 18.72
C GLU A 5 15.29 -0.78 18.43
N ASP A 6 14.85 -0.50 17.20
CA ASP A 6 14.46 0.83 16.73
C ASP A 6 13.12 0.76 15.98
N VAL A 7 12.04 0.94 16.74
CA VAL A 7 10.66 0.88 16.24
C VAL A 7 10.37 2.06 15.30
N ASP A 8 10.95 3.23 15.58
CA ASP A 8 10.70 4.44 14.80
C ASP A 8 11.33 4.34 13.40
N ALA A 9 12.51 3.73 13.30
CA ALA A 9 13.13 3.42 12.01
C ALA A 9 12.32 2.36 11.23
N TYR A 10 11.85 1.31 11.90
CA TYR A 10 11.03 0.27 11.25
C TYR A 10 9.70 0.83 10.69
N ASN A 11 9.09 1.80 11.38
CA ASN A 11 7.86 2.43 10.90
C ASN A 11 8.04 3.26 9.62
N GLN A 12 9.27 3.65 9.27
CA GLN A 12 9.58 4.43 8.07
C GLN A 12 10.15 3.58 6.95
N ASP A 13 10.91 2.53 7.27
CA ASP A 13 11.51 1.59 6.31
C ASP A 13 11.29 0.14 6.77
N PRO A 14 10.07 -0.38 6.63
CA PRO A 14 9.72 -1.71 7.12
C PRO A 14 10.29 -2.79 6.21
N VAL A 15 11.04 -3.73 6.79
CA VAL A 15 11.39 -4.98 6.10
C VAL A 15 10.29 -6.00 6.35
N THR A 16 9.45 -6.25 5.33
CA THR A 16 8.34 -7.19 5.40
C THR A 16 8.74 -8.57 4.84
N SER A 17 7.90 -9.59 5.08
CA SER A 17 8.03 -10.93 4.50
C SER A 17 6.91 -11.24 3.50
N GLY A 18 6.24 -10.22 2.97
CA GLY A 18 5.14 -10.35 2.02
C GLY A 18 5.59 -10.22 0.57
N PRO A 19 4.67 -10.40 -0.40
CA PRO A 19 4.97 -10.29 -1.82
C PRO A 19 5.06 -8.84 -2.34
N PHE A 20 4.94 -7.84 -1.46
CA PHE A 20 5.05 -6.41 -1.78
C PHE A 20 6.08 -5.73 -0.87
N GLN A 21 6.83 -4.80 -1.45
CA GLN A 21 7.82 -3.96 -0.77
C GLN A 21 7.36 -2.51 -0.76
N LEU A 22 7.52 -1.81 0.36
CA LEU A 22 7.30 -0.37 0.41
C LEU A 22 8.42 0.31 -0.40
N VAL A 23 8.04 1.09 -1.41
CA VAL A 23 9.00 1.85 -2.24
C VAL A 23 9.00 3.33 -1.91
N GLU A 24 7.85 3.87 -1.51
CA GLU A 24 7.71 5.28 -1.14
C GLU A 24 6.58 5.45 -0.12
N TRP A 25 6.79 6.37 0.82
CA TRP A 25 5.77 6.78 1.77
C TRP A 25 5.89 8.26 2.06
N GLU A 26 4.82 8.98 1.79
CA GLU A 26 4.64 10.37 2.21
C GLU A 26 3.45 10.42 3.18
N PRO A 27 3.69 10.66 4.48
CA PRO A 27 2.63 10.73 5.47
C PRO A 27 1.50 11.67 5.04
N GLU A 28 0.26 11.24 5.25
CA GLU A 28 -0.96 11.97 4.88
C GLU A 28 -1.18 12.17 3.36
N ASN A 29 -0.27 11.69 2.50
CA ASN A 29 -0.36 11.88 1.05
C ASN A 29 -0.49 10.56 0.29
N PHE A 30 0.48 9.64 0.39
CA PHE A 30 0.38 8.32 -0.25
C PHE A 30 1.38 7.30 0.33
N ALA A 31 1.14 6.02 0.05
CA ALA A 31 2.15 4.98 0.19
C ALA A 31 2.13 4.06 -1.04
N THR A 32 3.30 3.87 -1.65
CA THR A 32 3.45 3.04 -2.85
C THR A 32 4.19 1.77 -2.51
N LEU A 33 3.62 0.65 -2.94
CA LEU A 33 4.23 -0.67 -2.82
C LEU A 33 4.39 -1.29 -4.20
N GLU A 34 5.53 -1.93 -4.42
CA GLU A 34 5.80 -2.69 -5.64
C GLU A 34 5.85 -4.19 -5.33
N ARG A 35 5.43 -5.00 -6.31
CA ARG A 35 5.53 -6.46 -6.19
C ARG A 35 7.00 -6.85 -6.11
N TRP A 36 7.33 -7.68 -5.14
CA TRP A 36 8.67 -8.25 -5.01
C TRP A 36 8.78 -9.49 -5.91
N ASP A 37 9.35 -9.33 -7.09
CA ASP A 37 9.46 -10.42 -8.08
C ASP A 37 10.30 -11.63 -7.59
N ASP A 38 11.21 -11.41 -6.63
CA ASP A 38 12.00 -12.48 -5.99
C ASP A 38 11.35 -13.02 -4.70
N TYR A 39 10.05 -12.82 -4.51
CA TYR A 39 9.31 -13.37 -3.37
C TYR A 39 9.50 -14.89 -3.27
N TRP A 40 9.79 -15.36 -2.06
CA TRP A 40 10.21 -16.74 -1.80
C TRP A 40 9.18 -17.80 -2.21
N ASP A 41 7.90 -17.44 -2.23
CA ASP A 41 6.81 -18.27 -2.74
C ASP A 41 6.35 -17.76 -4.10
N SER A 42 7.10 -18.16 -5.13
CA SER A 42 6.83 -17.75 -6.52
C SER A 42 5.48 -18.23 -7.05
N GLU A 43 4.86 -19.25 -6.46
CA GLU A 43 3.54 -19.75 -6.87
C GLU A 43 2.40 -18.86 -6.36
N SER A 44 2.66 -18.06 -5.32
CA SER A 44 1.70 -17.15 -4.69
C SER A 44 1.93 -15.68 -5.06
N LEU A 45 2.68 -15.40 -6.14
CA LEU A 45 2.93 -14.04 -6.59
C LEU A 45 1.62 -13.36 -7.05
N PRO A 46 1.34 -12.13 -6.59
CA PRO A 46 0.23 -11.34 -7.09
C PRO A 46 0.39 -11.03 -8.58
N GLU A 47 -0.73 -11.02 -9.29
CA GLU A 47 -0.80 -10.53 -10.68
C GLU A 47 -0.67 -8.99 -10.76
N LEU A 48 -0.85 -8.30 -9.63
CA LEU A 48 -0.67 -6.85 -9.51
C LEU A 48 0.82 -6.50 -9.48
N GLY A 49 1.23 -5.52 -10.29
CA GLY A 49 2.61 -5.00 -10.27
C GLY A 49 2.90 -4.11 -9.06
N GLY A 50 1.88 -3.52 -8.45
CA GLY A 50 2.02 -2.62 -7.31
C GLY A 50 0.67 -2.19 -6.74
N ILE A 51 0.73 -1.47 -5.63
CA ILE A 51 -0.42 -0.91 -4.90
C ILE A 51 -0.06 0.51 -4.48
N GLU A 52 -0.91 1.47 -4.81
CA GLU A 52 -0.85 2.83 -4.24
C GLU A 52 -1.99 3.00 -3.24
N PHE A 53 -1.64 3.36 -2.00
CA PHE A 53 -2.60 3.74 -0.98
C PHE A 53 -2.72 5.25 -0.95
N GLN A 54 -3.91 5.75 -1.29
CA GLN A 54 -4.24 7.18 -1.24
C GLN A 54 -5.28 7.45 -0.14
N PRO A 55 -4.95 8.26 0.89
CA PRO A 55 -5.88 8.64 1.94
C PRO A 55 -6.87 9.68 1.41
N ILE A 56 -8.14 9.28 1.28
CA ILE A 56 -9.25 10.17 0.92
C ILE A 56 -10.26 10.17 2.08
N VAL A 57 -10.20 11.21 2.90
CA VAL A 57 -10.98 11.33 4.14
C VAL A 57 -12.47 11.47 3.85
N GLU A 58 -12.83 12.35 2.91
CA GLU A 58 -14.23 12.65 2.59
C GLU A 58 -14.90 11.48 1.85
N GLN A 59 -15.98 11.00 2.44
CA GLN A 59 -16.68 9.78 2.02
C GLN A 59 -17.26 9.89 0.61
N THR A 60 -17.93 11.01 0.31
CA THR A 60 -18.49 11.26 -1.01
C THR A 60 -17.40 11.38 -2.07
N THR A 61 -16.26 12.00 -1.73
CA THR A 61 -15.10 12.09 -2.63
C THR A 61 -14.59 10.71 -3.01
N ARG A 62 -14.42 9.78 -2.06
CA ARG A 62 -14.02 8.39 -2.38
C ARG A 62 -14.92 7.73 -3.42
N VAL A 63 -16.24 7.88 -3.26
CA VAL A 63 -17.20 7.30 -4.20
C VAL A 63 -17.05 7.95 -5.57
N THR A 64 -16.91 9.28 -5.65
CA THR A 64 -16.70 9.98 -6.92
C THR A 64 -15.40 9.56 -7.60
N GLU A 65 -14.30 9.39 -6.86
CA GLU A 65 -13.02 8.93 -7.42
C GLU A 65 -13.14 7.50 -7.99
N LEU A 66 -13.91 6.62 -7.33
CA LEU A 66 -14.18 5.28 -7.83
C LEU A 66 -15.06 5.32 -9.10
N GLU A 67 -16.12 6.12 -9.10
CA GLU A 67 -17.04 6.25 -10.25
C GLU A 67 -16.35 6.85 -11.48
N THR A 68 -15.39 7.75 -11.26
CA THR A 68 -14.60 8.37 -12.34
C THR A 68 -13.44 7.49 -12.81
N GLY A 69 -13.12 6.41 -12.08
CA GLY A 69 -12.03 5.50 -12.40
C GLY A 69 -10.65 6.03 -12.02
N ASN A 70 -10.57 7.02 -11.13
CA ASN A 70 -9.32 7.54 -10.61
C ASN A 70 -8.72 6.63 -9.53
N VAL A 71 -9.56 5.83 -8.86
CA VAL A 71 -9.13 4.75 -7.95
C VAL A 71 -9.83 3.45 -8.33
N ASP A 72 -9.15 2.33 -8.11
CA ASP A 72 -9.69 1.00 -8.43
C ASP A 72 -10.52 0.39 -7.27
N ILE A 73 -10.20 0.75 -6.03
CA ILE A 73 -10.78 0.19 -4.81
C ILE A 73 -10.95 1.30 -3.76
N ILE A 74 -12.06 1.25 -3.01
CA ILE A 74 -12.27 2.06 -1.80
C ILE A 74 -12.57 1.16 -0.60
N GLU A 75 -12.12 1.56 0.60
CA GLU A 75 -12.29 0.75 1.82
C GLU A 75 -13.76 0.66 2.29
N SER A 76 -14.51 1.76 2.17
CA SER A 76 -15.89 1.84 2.65
C SER A 76 -16.78 2.64 1.73
N ILE A 77 -17.94 2.06 1.44
CA ILE A 77 -19.08 2.72 0.79
C ILE A 77 -19.93 3.37 1.89
N PRO A 78 -20.33 4.64 1.74
CA PRO A 78 -21.22 5.30 2.69
C PRO A 78 -22.58 4.57 2.79
N PRO A 79 -23.25 4.61 3.97
CA PRO A 79 -24.54 3.95 4.17
C PRO A 79 -25.69 4.52 3.34
#